data_AF-A0A138ZYY4-F1
#
_entry.id   AF-A0A138ZYY4-F1
#
_cell.length_a   1.000
_cell.length_b   1.000
_cell.length_c   1.000
_cell.angle_alpha   90.00
_cell.angle_beta   90.00
_cell.angle_gamma   90.00
#
_symmetry.space_group_name_H-M   'P 1'
#
loop_
_entity.id
_entity.type
_entity.pdbx_description
1 polymer ?
#
loop_
_entity_poly.entity_id
_entity_poly.type
_entity_poly.pdbx_seq_one_letter_code
_entity_poly.pdbx_strand_id
1 'polypeptide(L)'
;MTQETQTQTHEHSHKHKQVPADLPHAPVPRVEEPVHEQLLALRKKLQHLKKESVFTLEDIESLATQVGQVIADLREVREDEDGETTRNHVDDILDDVWTGLFTLWASVANVDQMLYPLLVKFTAIKRQLDAMKQSGAFTEDDILEVQEALTDIETRHVRDGKFFFNPAKYPDHGNPPSGQGLLNILLNRCRREAHVLLVETEAIDSPTLKESMNELVKIEREVREIQKRGSYSLEQVRALQKKARDVDSKRGGGVFRDPDGSIPPGQARITAVLERAFDDLHGLVIAKEEVSGPLRPIYERLVELKIQLEKMLRNKRWTTTYADLDPLRQALGEIDELRTPDGKITMDNGHGGQAEIPSGQAVVHQLLARCYHLVGMLARNSEAIAPDLEGLYTKLVDTRTDLLALAKKVRAKEQVSDEAVALLQTTLAEVESHRKQDGTFHTQKLDERSGRVPRGQAVLTALLTECYDLLEEVRGAA
;
A
#
# COMPACT_ATOMS: atom_id res chain seq x y z
N MET A 1 -26.01 64.46 -15.96
CA MET A 1 -25.31 64.89 -17.19
C MET A 1 -24.10 65.64 -16.69
N THR A 2 -22.85 65.23 -16.90
CA THR A 2 -22.29 64.57 -18.09
C THR A 2 -21.01 63.82 -17.70
N GLN A 3 -20.75 62.72 -18.41
CA GLN A 3 -19.64 61.79 -18.30
C GLN A 3 -18.25 62.46 -18.44
N GLU A 4 -17.29 62.04 -17.61
CA GLU A 4 -15.86 62.11 -17.92
C GLU A 4 -15.40 60.75 -18.43
N THR A 5 -14.90 60.77 -19.66
CA THR A 5 -14.31 59.65 -20.39
C THR A 5 -12.82 59.62 -20.06
N GLN A 6 -12.33 58.51 -19.48
CA GLN A 6 -10.89 58.20 -19.48
C GLN A 6 -10.64 56.88 -20.19
N THR A 7 -9.60 56.97 -21.00
CA THR A 7 -9.23 56.14 -22.15
C THR A 7 -8.65 54.80 -21.71
N GLN A 8 -9.14 53.71 -22.30
CA GLN A 8 -8.62 52.36 -22.13
C GLN A 8 -7.30 52.19 -22.91
N THR A 9 -6.22 51.86 -22.21
CA THR A 9 -5.05 51.15 -22.77
C THR A 9 -5.23 49.66 -22.50
N HIS A 10 -5.51 48.89 -23.55
CA HIS A 10 -5.57 47.43 -23.51
C HIS A 10 -4.16 46.83 -23.61
N GLU A 11 -3.59 46.40 -22.49
CA GLU A 11 -2.54 45.36 -22.48
C GLU A 11 -3.21 43.99 -22.37
N HIS A 12 -3.09 43.17 -23.41
CA HIS A 12 -3.54 41.79 -23.42
C HIS A 12 -2.61 40.92 -22.57
N SER A 13 -2.94 40.80 -21.28
CA SER A 13 -2.36 39.79 -20.40
C SER A 13 -2.92 38.41 -20.76
N HIS A 14 -2.03 37.51 -21.18
CA HIS A 14 -2.31 36.10 -21.41
C HIS A 14 -2.90 35.45 -20.15
N LYS A 15 -4.20 35.17 -20.18
CA LYS A 15 -4.87 34.35 -19.17
C LYS A 15 -4.20 32.98 -19.10
N HIS A 16 -3.45 32.74 -18.02
CA HIS A 16 -3.14 31.40 -17.55
C HIS A 16 -4.47 30.64 -17.40
N LYS A 17 -4.68 29.60 -18.21
CA LYS A 17 -5.71 28.60 -17.97
C LYS A 17 -5.42 27.98 -16.61
N GLN A 18 -6.27 28.30 -15.62
CA GLN A 18 -6.29 27.61 -14.35
C GLN A 18 -6.50 26.11 -14.62
N VAL A 19 -5.58 25.33 -14.08
CA VAL A 19 -5.66 23.88 -13.96
C VAL A 19 -6.92 23.54 -13.15
N PRO A 20 -7.71 22.51 -13.50
CA PRO A 20 -8.92 22.16 -12.77
C PRO A 20 -8.59 21.83 -11.31
N ALA A 21 -9.45 22.27 -10.38
CA ALA A 21 -9.30 22.01 -8.95
C ALA A 21 -9.36 20.50 -8.66
N ASP A 22 -8.34 20.01 -7.96
CA ASP A 22 -8.16 18.62 -7.55
C ASP A 22 -9.29 18.14 -6.61
N LEU A 23 -9.56 16.83 -6.67
CA LEU A 23 -10.46 16.10 -5.78
C LEU A 23 -10.07 16.27 -4.30
N PRO A 24 -10.98 16.12 -3.33
CA PRO A 24 -10.63 16.20 -1.91
C PRO A 24 -9.76 14.99 -1.53
N HIS A 25 -8.44 15.23 -1.43
CA HIS A 25 -7.45 14.25 -1.00
C HIS A 25 -7.54 14.01 0.52
N ALA A 26 -7.06 12.84 0.96
CA ALA A 26 -6.82 12.58 2.38
C ALA A 26 -5.88 13.67 2.96
N PRO A 27 -6.16 14.19 4.17
CA PRO A 27 -5.35 15.24 4.78
C PRO A 27 -3.91 14.77 4.99
N VAL A 28 -2.95 15.69 4.81
CA VAL A 28 -1.52 15.44 5.04
C VAL A 28 -1.33 14.99 6.48
N PRO A 29 -0.73 13.81 6.73
CA PRO A 29 -0.38 13.39 8.09
C PRO A 29 0.55 14.41 8.74
N ARG A 30 0.36 14.69 10.04
CA ARG A 30 1.17 15.68 10.78
C ARG A 30 2.67 15.37 10.74
N VAL A 31 3.03 14.10 10.63
CA VAL A 31 4.42 13.65 10.51
C VAL A 31 5.05 13.99 9.16
N GLU A 32 4.23 14.14 8.10
CA GLU A 32 4.69 14.49 6.76
C GLU A 32 4.59 16.01 6.46
N GLU A 33 3.98 16.82 7.33
CA GLU A 33 3.92 18.29 7.21
C GLU A 33 5.28 18.96 6.92
N PRO A 34 6.40 18.61 7.60
CA PRO A 34 7.70 19.22 7.30
C PRO A 34 8.21 18.86 5.91
N VAL A 35 7.99 17.63 5.45
CA VAL A 35 8.39 17.18 4.11
C VAL A 35 7.50 17.82 3.04
N HIS A 36 6.20 17.95 3.33
CA HIS A 36 5.24 18.64 2.49
C HIS A 36 5.62 20.12 2.27
N GLU A 37 6.04 20.84 3.30
CA GLU A 37 6.51 22.23 3.16
C GLU A 37 7.79 22.33 2.32
N GLN A 38 8.73 21.39 2.49
CA GLN A 38 9.95 21.33 1.68
C GLN A 38 9.64 21.07 0.20
N LEU A 39 8.70 20.15 -0.09
CA LEU A 39 8.25 19.89 -1.45
C LEU A 39 7.52 21.09 -2.07
N LEU A 40 6.71 21.82 -1.29
CA LEU A 40 6.09 23.07 -1.76
C LEU A 40 7.14 24.16 -2.05
N ALA A 41 8.18 24.27 -1.23
CA ALA A 41 9.28 25.20 -1.47
C ALA A 41 10.07 24.82 -2.74
N LEU A 42 10.36 23.53 -2.94
CA LEU A 42 11.00 23.02 -4.16
C LEU A 42 10.12 23.24 -5.39
N ARG A 43 8.82 23.01 -5.29
CA ARG A 43 7.85 23.31 -6.36
C ARG A 43 7.89 24.78 -6.74
N LYS A 44 7.92 25.71 -5.77
CA LYS A 44 8.03 27.15 -6.03
C LYS A 44 9.36 27.52 -6.69
N LYS A 45 10.47 26.95 -6.22
CA LYS A 45 11.80 27.14 -6.84
C LYS A 45 11.83 26.63 -8.29
N LEU A 46 11.30 25.45 -8.54
CA LEU A 46 11.15 24.89 -9.89
C LEU A 46 10.30 25.77 -10.80
N GLN A 47 9.18 26.30 -10.28
CA GLN A 47 8.34 27.24 -11.02
C GLN A 47 9.03 28.58 -11.30
N HIS A 48 9.89 29.05 -10.39
CA HIS A 48 10.69 30.26 -10.56
C HIS A 48 11.76 30.07 -11.65
N LEU A 49 12.56 29.01 -11.54
CA LEU A 49 13.60 28.67 -12.52
C LEU A 49 13.01 28.42 -13.91
N LYS A 50 11.83 27.79 -13.98
CA LYS A 50 11.08 27.64 -15.22
C LYS A 50 10.65 28.98 -15.84
N LYS A 51 10.41 30.02 -15.04
CA LYS A 51 10.05 31.37 -15.51
C LYS A 51 11.28 32.17 -15.94
N GLU A 52 12.40 32.04 -15.22
CA GLU A 52 13.61 32.82 -15.49
C GLU A 52 14.34 32.40 -16.77
N SER A 53 14.05 31.22 -17.34
CA SER A 53 14.56 30.71 -18.63
C SER A 53 16.09 30.60 -18.77
N VAL A 54 16.85 31.00 -17.75
CA VAL A 54 18.31 30.92 -17.66
C VAL A 54 18.66 30.17 -16.39
N PHE A 55 19.04 28.91 -16.53
CA PHE A 55 19.49 28.03 -15.45
C PHE A 55 20.50 27.02 -16.01
N THR A 56 21.43 26.59 -15.17
CA THR A 56 22.55 25.74 -15.54
C THR A 56 22.30 24.26 -15.20
N LEU A 57 23.14 23.36 -15.73
CA LEU A 57 23.12 21.95 -15.33
C LEU A 57 23.39 21.79 -13.84
N GLU A 58 24.28 22.61 -13.28
CA GLU A 58 24.61 22.63 -11.86
C GLU A 58 23.41 23.04 -10.99
N ASP A 59 22.58 23.99 -11.46
CA ASP A 59 21.34 24.37 -10.76
C ASP A 59 20.34 23.21 -10.70
N ILE A 60 20.28 22.39 -11.76
CA ILE A 60 19.40 21.24 -11.84
C ILE A 60 19.96 20.07 -11.05
N GLU A 61 21.26 19.80 -11.10
CA GLU A 61 21.91 18.77 -10.30
C GLU A 61 21.78 19.08 -8.80
N SER A 62 21.89 20.36 -8.43
CA SER A 62 21.61 20.85 -7.07
C SER A 62 20.16 20.63 -6.67
N LEU A 63 19.19 20.94 -7.55
CA LEU A 63 17.78 20.65 -7.29
C LEU A 63 17.48 19.15 -7.23
N ALA A 64 18.12 18.34 -8.08
CA ALA A 64 17.96 16.89 -8.10
C ALA A 64 18.50 16.26 -6.81
N THR A 65 19.63 16.77 -6.31
CA THR A 65 20.18 16.40 -5.01
C THR A 65 19.24 16.80 -3.88
N GLN A 66 18.66 18.00 -3.92
CA GLN A 66 17.67 18.45 -2.93
C GLN A 66 16.41 17.59 -2.96
N VAL A 67 15.86 17.28 -4.14
CA VAL A 67 14.69 16.39 -4.24
C VAL A 67 15.04 14.97 -3.82
N GLY A 68 16.23 14.48 -4.15
CA GLY A 68 16.75 13.19 -3.68
C GLY A 68 16.83 13.13 -2.16
N GLN A 69 17.28 14.20 -1.52
CA GLN A 69 17.28 14.33 -0.06
C GLN A 69 15.86 14.34 0.49
N VAL A 70 14.95 15.12 -0.08
CA VAL A 70 13.55 15.16 0.36
C VAL A 70 12.83 13.82 0.14
N ILE A 71 13.19 13.03 -0.88
CA ILE A 71 12.71 11.65 -1.07
C ILE A 71 13.30 10.72 -0.01
N ALA A 72 14.56 10.92 0.38
CA ALA A 72 15.18 10.16 1.47
C ALA A 72 14.53 10.50 2.81
N ASP A 73 14.29 11.77 3.09
CA ASP A 73 13.58 12.24 4.28
C ASP A 73 12.12 11.76 4.28
N LEU A 74 11.44 11.80 3.12
CA LEU A 74 10.10 11.24 2.97
C LEU A 74 10.10 9.72 3.20
N ARG A 75 11.13 9.01 2.72
CA ARG A 75 11.29 7.58 2.99
C ARG A 75 11.55 7.31 4.46
N GLU A 76 12.35 8.12 5.14
CA GLU A 76 12.62 7.97 6.57
C GLU A 76 11.35 8.23 7.40
N VAL A 77 10.61 9.31 7.09
CA VAL A 77 9.31 9.63 7.72
C VAL A 77 8.27 8.53 7.46
N ARG A 78 8.30 7.91 6.28
CA ARG A 78 7.43 6.79 5.89
C ARG A 78 7.99 5.41 6.22
N GLU A 79 9.22 5.31 6.71
CA GLU A 79 9.82 4.09 7.26
C GLU A 79 9.47 3.99 8.75
N ASP A 80 9.27 5.13 9.42
CA ASP A 80 8.73 5.23 10.78
C ASP A 80 7.18 5.06 10.84
N GLU A 81 6.46 5.21 9.72
CA GLU A 81 5.07 4.77 9.57
C GLU A 81 5.02 3.41 8.84
N ASP A 82 4.56 2.35 9.51
CA ASP A 82 4.49 0.98 8.98
C ASP A 82 3.68 0.85 7.66
N GLY A 83 4.33 1.10 6.53
CA GLY A 83 4.22 0.34 5.27
C GLY A 83 2.94 0.42 4.42
N GLU A 84 1.90 1.18 4.80
CA GLU A 84 0.77 1.50 3.91
C GLU A 84 0.50 3.00 3.85
N THR A 85 1.37 3.75 3.17
CA THR A 85 0.99 5.10 2.74
C THR A 85 -0.04 4.99 1.63
N THR A 86 -1.32 5.12 2.00
CA THR A 86 -2.35 5.53 1.04
C THR A 86 -1.88 6.83 0.40
N ARG A 87 -1.90 6.88 -0.94
CA ARG A 87 -1.43 8.05 -1.69
C ARG A 87 -2.10 9.31 -1.14
N ASN A 88 -1.30 10.26 -0.67
CA ASN A 88 -1.77 11.48 -0.05
C ASN A 88 -1.25 12.70 -0.82
N HIS A 89 -1.57 13.91 -0.34
CA HIS A 89 -1.21 15.13 -1.06
C HIS A 89 0.31 15.33 -1.23
N VAL A 90 1.13 14.75 -0.34
CA VAL A 90 2.60 14.79 -0.42
C VAL A 90 3.11 14.04 -1.64
N ASP A 91 2.48 12.91 -1.99
CA ASP A 91 2.79 12.15 -3.20
C ASP A 91 2.45 12.92 -4.48
N ASP A 92 1.33 13.63 -4.49
CA ASP A 92 0.93 14.43 -5.64
C ASP A 92 1.87 15.62 -5.86
N ILE A 93 2.31 16.27 -4.79
CA ILE A 93 3.31 17.35 -4.89
C ILE A 93 4.68 16.79 -5.24
N LEU A 94 5.06 15.62 -4.72
CA LEU A 94 6.31 14.97 -5.11
C LEU A 94 6.31 14.64 -6.60
N ASP A 95 5.21 14.10 -7.15
CA ASP A 95 5.06 13.84 -8.58
C ASP A 95 5.14 15.14 -9.40
N ASP A 96 4.56 16.23 -8.92
CA ASP A 96 4.66 17.57 -9.55
C ASP A 96 6.09 18.13 -9.52
N VAL A 97 6.79 17.97 -8.39
CA VAL A 97 8.20 18.37 -8.22
C VAL A 97 9.09 17.51 -9.11
N TRP A 98 8.83 16.21 -9.22
CA TRP A 98 9.58 15.30 -10.07
C TRP A 98 9.34 15.55 -11.54
N THR A 99 8.09 15.81 -11.94
CA THR A 99 7.75 16.24 -13.29
C THR A 99 8.38 17.60 -13.61
N GLY A 100 8.39 18.54 -12.66
CA GLY A 100 9.00 19.86 -12.79
C GLY A 100 10.52 19.79 -12.95
N LEU A 101 11.20 19.08 -12.06
CA LEU A 101 12.64 18.83 -12.12
C LEU A 101 12.99 18.12 -13.43
N PHE A 102 12.21 17.11 -13.81
CA PHE A 102 12.40 16.40 -15.05
C PHE A 102 12.21 17.32 -16.27
N THR A 103 11.27 18.26 -16.24
CA THR A 103 11.08 19.25 -17.30
C THR A 103 12.29 20.20 -17.41
N LEU A 104 12.88 20.59 -16.28
CA LEU A 104 14.10 21.42 -16.26
C LEU A 104 15.33 20.62 -16.72
N TRP A 105 15.47 19.38 -16.24
CA TRP A 105 16.51 18.45 -16.69
C TRP A 105 16.38 18.16 -18.17
N ALA A 106 15.16 18.00 -18.69
CA ALA A 106 14.87 17.87 -20.10
C ALA A 106 15.30 19.12 -20.91
N SER A 107 15.07 20.32 -20.38
CA SER A 107 15.54 21.55 -21.04
C SER A 107 17.05 21.77 -21.01
N VAL A 108 17.80 21.11 -20.11
CA VAL A 108 19.28 21.23 -20.03
C VAL A 108 20.03 20.02 -20.60
N ALA A 109 19.51 18.82 -20.43
CA ALA A 109 19.95 17.61 -21.13
C ALA A 109 19.54 17.60 -22.61
N ASN A 110 18.90 18.67 -23.10
CA ASN A 110 18.44 18.83 -24.47
C ASN A 110 17.52 17.67 -24.90
N VAL A 111 16.68 17.17 -23.99
CA VAL A 111 15.61 16.23 -24.35
C VAL A 111 14.71 16.98 -25.32
N ASP A 112 14.59 16.44 -26.53
CA ASP A 112 13.88 17.14 -27.58
C ASP A 112 12.44 17.42 -27.12
N GLN A 113 12.00 18.69 -27.17
CA GLN A 113 10.65 19.12 -26.77
C GLN A 113 9.57 18.33 -27.52
N MET A 114 9.91 17.78 -28.69
CA MET A 114 9.05 16.88 -29.45
C MET A 114 8.66 15.63 -28.67
N LEU A 115 9.44 15.19 -27.67
CA LEU A 115 9.16 13.99 -26.85
C LEU A 115 8.17 14.23 -25.71
N TYR A 116 7.89 15.49 -25.33
CA TYR A 116 7.02 15.83 -24.19
C TYR A 116 5.60 15.26 -24.28
N PRO A 117 4.92 15.25 -25.44
CA PRO A 117 3.60 14.65 -25.54
C PRO A 117 3.59 13.14 -25.21
N LEU A 118 4.66 12.40 -25.56
CA LEU A 118 4.76 10.99 -25.21
C LEU A 118 5.08 10.78 -23.74
N LEU A 119 5.93 11.63 -23.15
CA LEU A 119 6.20 11.59 -21.71
C LEU A 119 4.91 11.75 -20.90
N VAL A 120 4.09 12.75 -21.24
CA VAL A 120 2.79 12.97 -20.58
C VAL A 120 1.88 11.75 -20.74
N LYS A 121 1.84 11.13 -21.93
CA LYS A 121 1.06 9.90 -22.16
C LYS A 121 1.57 8.73 -21.31
N PHE A 122 2.88 8.50 -21.24
CA PHE A 122 3.44 7.43 -20.42
C PHE A 122 3.20 7.66 -18.93
N THR A 123 3.31 8.90 -18.45
CA THR A 123 2.96 9.23 -17.06
C THR A 123 1.48 8.99 -16.77
N ALA A 124 0.59 9.31 -17.71
CA ALA A 124 -0.85 9.02 -17.56
C ALA A 124 -1.11 7.50 -17.51
N ILE A 125 -0.50 6.72 -18.41
CA ILE A 125 -0.60 5.26 -18.42
C ILE A 125 -0.04 4.66 -17.13
N LYS A 126 1.11 5.16 -16.65
CA LYS A 126 1.71 4.72 -15.39
C LYS A 126 0.77 4.96 -14.20
N ARG A 127 0.17 6.15 -14.11
CA ARG A 127 -0.81 6.47 -13.07
C ARG A 127 -2.03 5.57 -13.13
N GLN A 128 -2.49 5.23 -14.33
CA GLN A 128 -3.59 4.29 -14.53
C GLN A 128 -3.22 2.88 -14.03
N LEU A 129 -2.04 2.37 -14.38
CA LEU A 129 -1.54 1.07 -13.91
C LEU A 129 -1.35 1.02 -12.39
N ASP A 130 -0.83 2.10 -11.78
CA ASP A 130 -0.71 2.20 -10.32
C ASP A 130 -2.09 2.20 -9.64
N ALA A 131 -3.05 2.93 -10.20
CA ALA A 131 -4.42 2.95 -9.69
C ALA A 131 -5.09 1.57 -9.81
N MET A 132 -4.87 0.85 -10.92
CA MET A 132 -5.34 -0.53 -11.08
C MET A 132 -4.74 -1.44 -10.01
N LYS A 133 -3.41 -1.43 -9.88
CA LYS A 133 -2.68 -2.26 -8.92
C LYS A 133 -3.10 -2.02 -7.47
N GLN A 134 -3.17 -0.75 -7.06
CA GLN A 134 -3.59 -0.38 -5.71
C GLN A 134 -5.02 -0.81 -5.45
N SER A 135 -5.89 -0.55 -6.42
CA SER A 135 -7.31 -0.71 -6.20
C SER A 135 -7.82 -2.13 -6.37
N GLY A 136 -7.13 -2.99 -7.11
CA GLY A 136 -7.58 -4.35 -7.40
C GLY A 136 -8.78 -4.42 -8.36
N ALA A 137 -9.43 -3.29 -8.65
CA ALA A 137 -10.64 -3.21 -9.46
C ALA A 137 -10.33 -3.07 -10.96
N PHE A 138 -9.81 -4.13 -11.55
CA PHE A 138 -9.53 -4.17 -12.98
C PHE A 138 -9.89 -5.53 -13.58
N THR A 139 -10.34 -5.51 -14.83
CA THR A 139 -10.61 -6.69 -15.65
C THR A 139 -9.45 -6.98 -16.59
N GLU A 140 -9.52 -8.14 -17.25
CA GLU A 140 -8.60 -8.49 -18.34
C GLU A 140 -8.68 -7.43 -19.46
N ASP A 141 -9.90 -7.05 -19.85
CA ASP A 141 -10.16 -6.03 -20.86
C ASP A 141 -9.53 -4.68 -20.50
N ASP A 142 -9.61 -4.24 -19.24
CA ASP A 142 -9.00 -2.98 -18.79
C ASP A 142 -7.47 -2.97 -18.99
N ILE A 143 -6.82 -4.13 -18.81
CA ILE A 143 -5.38 -4.27 -19.00
C ILE A 143 -5.04 -4.36 -20.49
N LEU A 144 -5.87 -5.08 -21.26
CA LEU A 144 -5.73 -5.17 -22.71
C LEU A 144 -5.84 -3.78 -23.36
N GLU A 145 -6.77 -2.93 -22.91
CA GLU A 145 -6.86 -1.53 -23.36
C GLU A 145 -5.56 -0.75 -23.11
N VAL A 146 -4.91 -0.95 -21.95
CA VAL A 146 -3.62 -0.33 -21.65
C VAL A 146 -2.49 -0.90 -22.52
N GLN A 147 -2.48 -2.20 -22.75
CA GLN A 147 -1.50 -2.85 -23.64
C GLN A 147 -1.68 -2.40 -25.09
N GLU A 148 -2.91 -2.24 -25.57
CA GLU A 148 -3.24 -1.66 -26.87
C GLU A 148 -2.76 -0.23 -26.95
N ALA A 149 -2.99 0.60 -25.92
CA ALA A 149 -2.50 1.98 -25.90
C ALA A 149 -0.97 2.05 -25.95
N LEU A 150 -0.26 1.17 -25.24
CA LEU A 150 1.21 1.07 -25.29
C LEU A 150 1.71 0.58 -26.65
N THR A 151 1.01 -0.38 -27.25
CA THR A 151 1.32 -0.93 -28.58
C THR A 151 1.04 0.10 -29.69
N ASP A 152 -0.03 0.88 -29.57
CA ASP A 152 -0.33 2.00 -30.47
C ASP A 152 0.75 3.08 -30.42
N ILE A 153 1.22 3.42 -29.21
CA ILE A 153 2.34 4.34 -29.04
C ILE A 153 3.60 3.77 -29.71
N GLU A 154 3.93 2.49 -29.49
CA GLU A 154 5.11 1.87 -30.10
C GLU A 154 5.00 1.81 -31.62
N THR A 155 3.88 1.34 -32.17
CA THR A 155 3.68 1.23 -33.63
C THR A 155 3.70 2.58 -34.34
N ARG A 156 3.18 3.64 -33.72
CA ARG A 156 3.15 4.99 -34.31
C ARG A 156 4.48 5.73 -34.15
N HIS A 157 5.21 5.47 -33.07
CA HIS A 157 6.34 6.31 -32.68
C HIS A 157 7.66 5.57 -32.49
N VAL A 158 7.75 4.25 -32.65
CA VAL A 158 8.99 3.47 -32.50
C VAL A 158 9.31 2.71 -33.78
N ARG A 159 10.56 2.83 -34.25
CA ARG A 159 11.13 2.00 -35.33
C ARG A 159 12.54 1.58 -34.92
N ASP A 160 12.93 0.33 -35.15
CA ASP A 160 14.27 -0.17 -34.79
C ASP A 160 14.72 0.16 -33.34
N GLY A 161 13.78 0.16 -32.37
CA GLY A 161 14.04 0.49 -30.96
C GLY A 161 14.28 1.98 -30.65
N LYS A 162 14.03 2.87 -31.62
CA LYS A 162 14.20 4.33 -31.51
C LYS A 162 12.87 5.05 -31.66
N PHE A 163 12.66 6.11 -30.88
CA PHE A 163 11.46 6.94 -30.97
C PHE A 163 11.57 7.96 -32.10
N PHE A 164 10.57 7.99 -32.99
CA PHE A 164 10.45 8.91 -34.12
C PHE A 164 9.20 9.78 -33.98
N PHE A 165 9.42 11.09 -34.13
CA PHE A 165 8.35 12.08 -34.19
C PHE A 165 8.31 12.72 -35.57
N ASN A 166 7.14 12.65 -36.21
CA ASN A 166 6.84 13.25 -37.51
C ASN A 166 7.77 12.76 -38.67
N PRO A 167 7.33 11.76 -39.46
CA PRO A 167 8.08 11.22 -40.58
C PRO A 167 8.48 12.27 -41.64
N ALA A 168 7.79 13.41 -41.70
CA ALA A 168 8.04 14.45 -42.69
C ALA A 168 9.24 15.36 -42.36
N LYS A 169 9.70 15.41 -41.10
CA LYS A 169 10.84 16.25 -40.68
C LYS A 169 12.17 15.50 -40.59
N TYR A 170 12.12 14.18 -40.53
CA TYR A 170 13.30 13.29 -40.43
C TYR A 170 13.11 12.12 -41.39
N PRO A 171 13.38 12.32 -42.69
CA PRO A 171 13.10 11.33 -43.73
C PRO A 171 14.04 10.11 -43.64
N ASP A 172 15.26 10.30 -43.13
CA ASP A 172 16.30 9.28 -43.16
C ASP A 172 17.10 9.25 -41.85
N HIS A 173 17.41 8.03 -41.44
CA HIS A 173 18.23 7.61 -40.32
C HIS A 173 19.44 8.53 -40.06
N GLY A 174 19.47 9.18 -38.90
CA GLY A 174 20.67 9.90 -38.48
C GLY A 174 20.84 9.85 -36.97
N ASN A 175 20.06 10.66 -36.26
CA ASN A 175 20.13 10.69 -34.81
C ASN A 175 18.72 10.70 -34.23
N PRO A 176 18.39 9.73 -33.36
CA PRO A 176 17.16 9.82 -32.61
C PRO A 176 17.17 11.07 -31.71
N PRO A 177 16.00 11.65 -31.41
CA PRO A 177 15.90 12.79 -30.52
C PRO A 177 16.59 12.50 -29.18
N SER A 178 17.44 13.43 -28.73
CA SER A 178 18.14 13.30 -27.44
C SER A 178 17.10 13.08 -26.32
N GLY A 179 17.43 12.22 -25.36
CA GLY A 179 16.50 11.84 -24.29
C GLY A 179 15.53 10.70 -24.59
N GLN A 180 15.49 10.14 -25.80
CA GLN A 180 14.59 9.02 -26.15
C GLN A 180 14.81 7.74 -25.30
N GLY A 181 15.99 7.57 -24.70
CA GLY A 181 16.29 6.41 -23.85
C GLY A 181 15.35 6.31 -22.65
N LEU A 182 14.88 7.46 -22.16
CA LEU A 182 13.88 7.52 -21.11
C LEU A 182 12.52 6.96 -21.55
N LEU A 183 12.09 7.29 -22.78
CA LEU A 183 10.82 6.77 -23.30
C LEU A 183 10.87 5.25 -23.43
N ASN A 184 12.01 4.68 -23.80
CA ASN A 184 12.22 3.22 -23.81
C ASN A 184 12.11 2.63 -22.39
N ILE A 185 12.71 3.28 -21.38
CA ILE A 185 12.60 2.84 -19.98
C ILE A 185 11.14 2.89 -19.52
N LEU A 186 10.42 3.98 -19.79
CA LEU A 186 9.02 4.15 -19.41
C LEU A 186 8.10 3.17 -20.12
N LEU A 187 8.28 2.96 -21.42
CA LEU A 187 7.55 1.97 -22.22
C LEU A 187 7.73 0.56 -21.63
N ASN A 188 8.98 0.14 -21.42
CA ASN A 188 9.30 -1.17 -20.87
C ASN A 188 8.75 -1.36 -19.45
N ARG A 189 8.78 -0.30 -18.63
CA ARG A 189 8.21 -0.33 -17.28
C ARG A 189 6.70 -0.49 -17.32
N CYS A 190 5.99 0.34 -18.09
CA CYS A 190 4.54 0.25 -18.23
C CYS A 190 4.12 -1.12 -18.81
N ARG A 191 4.88 -1.65 -19.78
CA ARG A 191 4.65 -3.00 -20.33
C ARG A 191 4.81 -4.10 -19.29
N ARG A 192 5.91 -4.06 -18.52
CA ARG A 192 6.16 -5.04 -17.49
C ARG A 192 5.06 -5.01 -16.43
N GLU A 193 4.66 -3.82 -15.99
CA GLU A 193 3.57 -3.66 -15.03
C GLU A 193 2.23 -4.17 -15.59
N ALA A 194 1.86 -3.78 -16.82
CA ALA A 194 0.66 -4.28 -17.48
C ALA A 194 0.69 -5.81 -17.65
N HIS A 195 1.83 -6.39 -18.03
CA HIS A 195 1.98 -7.84 -18.18
C HIS A 195 1.86 -8.57 -16.83
N VAL A 196 2.46 -8.05 -15.76
CA VAL A 196 2.30 -8.64 -14.41
C VAL A 196 0.83 -8.63 -13.99
N LEU A 197 0.13 -7.51 -14.17
CA LEU A 197 -1.31 -7.42 -13.86
C LEU A 197 -2.16 -8.35 -14.74
N LEU A 198 -1.76 -8.55 -16.00
CA LEU A 198 -2.43 -9.49 -16.91
C LEU A 198 -2.26 -10.93 -16.47
N VAL A 199 -1.03 -11.36 -16.16
CA VAL A 199 -0.76 -12.73 -15.67
C VAL A 199 -1.49 -13.00 -14.35
N GLU A 200 -1.55 -12.01 -13.46
CA GLU A 200 -2.37 -12.10 -12.24
C GLU A 200 -3.87 -12.31 -12.55
N THR A 201 -4.32 -11.84 -13.72
CA THR A 201 -5.72 -11.91 -14.19
C THR A 201 -6.05 -13.16 -14.97
N GLU A 202 -5.13 -13.62 -15.81
CA GLU A 202 -5.19 -14.90 -16.51
C GLU A 202 -5.19 -16.10 -15.55
N ALA A 203 -4.69 -15.93 -14.32
CA ALA A 203 -4.85 -16.93 -13.26
C ALA A 203 -6.33 -17.22 -12.87
N ILE A 204 -7.32 -16.50 -13.43
CA ILE A 204 -8.76 -16.74 -13.30
C ILE A 204 -9.30 -17.31 -14.61
N ASP A 205 -9.07 -18.59 -14.89
CA ASP A 205 -9.55 -19.23 -16.13
C ASP A 205 -11.03 -19.64 -16.11
N SER A 206 -11.66 -19.67 -14.93
CA SER A 206 -13.07 -20.09 -14.79
C SER A 206 -14.05 -19.01 -15.23
N PRO A 207 -15.05 -19.33 -16.08
CA PRO A 207 -16.09 -18.38 -16.50
C PRO A 207 -16.96 -17.93 -15.32
N THR A 208 -17.23 -18.82 -14.36
CA THR A 208 -18.01 -18.51 -13.14
C THR A 208 -17.26 -17.53 -12.24
N LEU A 209 -15.94 -17.68 -12.14
CA LEU A 209 -15.08 -16.80 -11.36
C LEU A 209 -14.91 -15.43 -12.04
N LYS A 210 -14.79 -15.40 -13.37
CA LYS A 210 -14.74 -14.15 -14.16
C LYS A 210 -16.02 -13.32 -14.01
N GLU A 211 -17.21 -13.94 -14.10
CA GLU A 211 -18.49 -13.23 -13.89
C GLU A 211 -18.56 -12.59 -12.50
N SER A 212 -18.15 -13.34 -11.48
CA SER A 212 -18.18 -12.89 -10.09
C SER A 212 -17.16 -11.77 -9.84
N MET A 213 -15.96 -11.87 -10.42
CA MET A 213 -14.95 -10.82 -10.38
C MET A 213 -15.44 -9.53 -11.06
N ASN A 214 -16.06 -9.64 -12.24
CA ASN A 214 -16.58 -8.47 -12.96
C ASN A 214 -17.65 -7.71 -12.16
N GLU A 215 -18.54 -8.42 -11.46
CA GLU A 215 -19.51 -7.78 -10.57
C GLU A 215 -18.82 -7.07 -9.39
N LEU A 216 -17.77 -7.66 -8.81
CA LEU A 216 -17.01 -7.01 -7.73
C LEU A 216 -16.26 -5.77 -8.21
N VAL A 217 -15.65 -5.81 -9.39
CA VAL A 217 -14.99 -4.65 -9.99
C VAL A 217 -15.99 -3.51 -10.23
N LYS A 218 -17.23 -3.82 -10.68
CA LYS A 218 -18.29 -2.80 -10.80
C LYS A 218 -18.65 -2.19 -9.45
N ILE A 219 -18.79 -3.00 -8.41
CA ILE A 219 -19.09 -2.53 -7.05
C ILE A 219 -17.96 -1.60 -6.56
N GLU A 220 -16.70 -2.00 -6.69
CA GLU A 220 -15.55 -1.18 -6.26
C GLU A 220 -15.48 0.15 -7.03
N ARG A 221 -15.79 0.16 -8.33
CA ARG A 221 -15.88 1.40 -9.12
C ARG A 221 -17.00 2.31 -8.61
N GLU A 222 -18.20 1.77 -8.35
CA GLU A 222 -19.32 2.54 -7.81
C GLU A 222 -19.00 3.12 -6.41
N VAL A 223 -18.36 2.32 -5.54
CA VAL A 223 -17.89 2.74 -4.21
C VAL A 223 -16.89 3.88 -4.31
N ARG A 224 -15.92 3.79 -5.23
CA ARG A 224 -14.93 4.85 -5.43
C ARG A 224 -15.56 6.14 -5.92
N GLU A 225 -16.52 6.05 -6.83
CA GLU A 225 -17.27 7.22 -7.29
C GLU A 225 -18.09 7.85 -6.16
N ILE A 226 -18.67 7.04 -5.26
CA ILE A 226 -19.32 7.53 -4.04
C ILE A 226 -18.33 8.27 -3.14
N GLN A 227 -17.15 7.68 -2.88
CA GLN A 227 -16.10 8.28 -2.06
C GLN A 227 -15.64 9.63 -2.65
N LYS A 228 -15.39 9.69 -3.96
CA LYS A 228 -15.00 10.93 -4.65
C LYS A 228 -16.06 12.02 -4.59
N ARG A 229 -17.34 11.64 -4.74
CA ARG A 229 -18.47 12.58 -4.68
C ARG A 229 -18.72 13.10 -3.27
N GLY A 230 -18.35 12.33 -2.23
CA GLY A 230 -18.52 12.69 -0.82
C GLY A 230 -19.97 12.74 -0.34
N SER A 231 -20.95 12.38 -1.19
CA SER A 231 -22.38 12.37 -0.88
C SER A 231 -23.04 11.13 -1.47
N TYR A 232 -23.77 10.39 -0.64
CA TYR A 232 -24.43 9.13 -0.99
C TYR A 232 -25.62 8.84 -0.07
N SER A 233 -26.54 7.96 -0.49
CA SER A 233 -27.64 7.47 0.35
C SER A 233 -27.30 6.13 1.01
N LEU A 234 -27.87 5.84 2.20
CA LEU A 234 -27.71 4.52 2.82
C LEU A 234 -28.35 3.42 1.98
N GLU A 235 -29.42 3.74 1.24
CA GLU A 235 -30.10 2.81 0.33
C GLU A 235 -29.19 2.38 -0.83
N GLN A 236 -28.43 3.32 -1.40
CA GLN A 236 -27.44 3.03 -2.45
C GLN A 236 -26.36 2.08 -1.95
N VAL A 237 -25.79 2.36 -0.77
CA VAL A 237 -24.75 1.51 -0.16
C VAL A 237 -25.32 0.13 0.20
N ARG A 238 -26.55 0.05 0.74
CA ARG A 238 -27.22 -1.23 1.03
C ARG A 238 -27.54 -2.04 -0.23
N ALA A 239 -27.88 -1.38 -1.34
CA ALA A 239 -28.07 -2.06 -2.62
C ALA A 239 -26.75 -2.68 -3.12
N LEU A 240 -25.62 -1.96 -2.98
CA LEU A 240 -24.29 -2.49 -3.30
C LEU A 240 -23.88 -3.63 -2.36
N GLN A 241 -24.15 -3.53 -1.06
CA GLN A 241 -23.93 -4.63 -0.10
C GLN A 241 -24.72 -5.88 -0.47
N LYS A 242 -25.95 -5.72 -0.97
CA LYS A 242 -26.74 -6.85 -1.45
C LYS A 242 -26.07 -7.52 -2.64
N LYS A 243 -25.63 -6.75 -3.66
CA LYS A 243 -24.88 -7.30 -4.81
C LYS A 243 -23.62 -8.06 -4.36
N ALA A 244 -22.86 -7.50 -3.41
CA ALA A 244 -21.67 -8.17 -2.86
C ALA A 244 -22.03 -9.49 -2.13
N ARG A 245 -23.13 -9.53 -1.37
CA ARG A 245 -23.65 -10.76 -0.74
C ARG A 245 -24.13 -11.78 -1.76
N ASP A 246 -24.75 -11.34 -2.85
CA ASP A 246 -25.18 -12.24 -3.92
C ASP A 246 -23.95 -12.91 -4.56
N VAL A 247 -22.84 -12.18 -4.73
CA VAL A 247 -21.56 -12.77 -5.16
C VAL A 247 -20.99 -13.74 -4.12
N ASP A 248 -20.98 -13.37 -2.83
CA ASP A 248 -20.49 -14.25 -1.75
C ASP A 248 -21.31 -15.54 -1.61
N SER A 249 -22.62 -15.47 -1.84
CA SER A 249 -23.52 -16.64 -1.78
C SER A 249 -23.19 -17.73 -2.80
N LYS A 250 -22.45 -17.39 -3.87
CA LYS A 250 -21.93 -18.36 -4.84
C LYS A 250 -20.81 -19.23 -4.27
N ARG A 251 -20.27 -18.93 -3.08
CA ARG A 251 -19.25 -19.74 -2.39
C ARG A 251 -19.88 -20.92 -1.65
N GLY A 252 -19.67 -22.12 -2.17
CA GLY A 252 -20.03 -23.36 -1.48
C GLY A 252 -18.96 -23.76 -0.46
N GLY A 253 -19.26 -23.60 0.83
CA GLY A 253 -18.32 -23.97 1.91
C GLY A 253 -17.09 -23.06 1.99
N GLY A 254 -17.23 -21.78 1.63
CA GLY A 254 -16.17 -20.77 1.71
C GLY A 254 -15.27 -20.66 0.48
N VAL A 255 -15.49 -21.47 -0.56
CA VAL A 255 -14.69 -21.48 -1.80
C VAL A 255 -15.63 -21.41 -3.02
N PHE A 256 -15.24 -20.67 -4.06
CA PHE A 256 -15.96 -20.74 -5.34
C PHE A 256 -15.64 -22.06 -6.04
N ARG A 257 -16.64 -22.69 -6.64
CA ARG A 257 -16.48 -23.96 -7.36
C ARG A 257 -17.01 -23.81 -8.78
N ASP A 258 -16.35 -24.50 -9.70
CA ASP A 258 -16.84 -24.61 -11.07
C ASP A 258 -18.02 -25.58 -11.16
N PRO A 259 -18.77 -25.59 -12.29
CA PRO A 259 -19.88 -26.53 -12.51
C PRO A 259 -19.48 -28.01 -12.39
N ASP A 260 -18.20 -28.33 -12.55
CA ASP A 260 -17.61 -29.66 -12.37
C ASP A 260 -17.25 -30.00 -10.91
N GLY A 261 -17.42 -29.06 -9.98
CA GLY A 261 -17.11 -29.18 -8.56
C GLY A 261 -15.66 -28.89 -8.18
N SER A 262 -14.80 -28.58 -9.16
CA SER A 262 -13.38 -28.24 -8.96
C SER A 262 -13.21 -26.84 -8.37
N ILE A 263 -12.02 -26.57 -7.81
CA ILE A 263 -11.66 -25.25 -7.27
C ILE A 263 -10.86 -24.52 -8.37
N PRO A 264 -11.41 -23.48 -9.01
CA PRO A 264 -10.70 -22.76 -10.05
C PRO A 264 -9.54 -21.95 -9.48
N PRO A 265 -8.45 -21.76 -10.25
CA PRO A 265 -7.35 -20.89 -9.86
C PRO A 265 -7.84 -19.45 -9.68
N GLY A 266 -7.15 -18.66 -8.83
CA GLY A 266 -7.53 -17.27 -8.55
C GLY A 266 -8.48 -17.04 -7.36
N GLN A 267 -8.80 -18.08 -6.58
CA GLN A 267 -9.61 -17.97 -5.34
C GLN A 267 -9.14 -16.90 -4.37
N ALA A 268 -7.83 -16.84 -4.12
CA ALA A 268 -7.25 -15.88 -3.18
C ALA A 268 -7.50 -14.43 -3.63
N ARG A 269 -7.45 -14.19 -4.95
CA ARG A 269 -7.62 -12.84 -5.52
C ARG A 269 -9.05 -12.37 -5.43
N ILE A 270 -10.01 -13.18 -5.88
CA ILE A 270 -11.44 -12.84 -5.75
C ILE A 270 -11.85 -12.73 -4.27
N THR A 271 -11.18 -13.45 -3.38
CA THR A 271 -11.38 -13.34 -1.94
C THR A 271 -10.91 -12.02 -1.38
N ALA A 272 -9.70 -11.59 -1.73
CA ALA A 272 -9.19 -10.29 -1.33
C ALA A 272 -10.06 -9.13 -1.87
N VAL A 273 -10.52 -9.21 -3.13
CA VAL A 273 -11.41 -8.19 -3.73
C VAL A 273 -12.78 -8.18 -3.05
N LEU A 274 -13.37 -9.34 -2.79
CA LEU A 274 -14.65 -9.43 -2.09
C LEU A 274 -14.58 -8.86 -0.66
N GLU A 275 -13.53 -9.23 0.08
CA GLU A 275 -13.30 -8.74 1.44
C GLU A 275 -13.14 -7.22 1.46
N ARG A 276 -12.34 -6.67 0.52
CA ARG A 276 -12.17 -5.23 0.35
C ARG A 276 -13.47 -4.51 -0.01
N ALA A 277 -14.24 -5.04 -0.96
CA ALA A 277 -15.52 -4.47 -1.33
C ALA A 277 -16.49 -4.41 -0.13
N PHE A 278 -16.50 -5.44 0.71
CA PHE A 278 -17.26 -5.42 1.96
C PHE A 278 -16.72 -4.38 2.95
N ASP A 279 -15.41 -4.29 3.12
CA ASP A 279 -14.77 -3.31 4.01
C ASP A 279 -15.13 -1.88 3.61
N ASP A 280 -15.00 -1.52 2.34
CA ASP A 280 -15.27 -0.18 1.84
C ASP A 280 -16.76 0.17 1.95
N LEU A 281 -17.64 -0.73 1.52
CA LEU A 281 -19.09 -0.55 1.65
C LEU A 281 -19.49 -0.39 3.11
N HIS A 282 -18.86 -1.14 4.01
CA HIS A 282 -19.12 -1.06 5.43
C HIS A 282 -18.60 0.24 6.03
N GLY A 283 -17.42 0.71 5.62
CA GLY A 283 -16.90 2.04 5.98
C GLY A 283 -17.87 3.16 5.60
N LEU A 284 -18.51 3.07 4.42
CA LEU A 284 -19.56 4.01 4.01
C LEU A 284 -20.84 3.89 4.87
N VAL A 285 -21.21 2.70 5.33
CA VAL A 285 -22.34 2.56 6.27
C VAL A 285 -21.98 3.17 7.63
N ILE A 286 -20.82 2.83 8.20
CA ILE A 286 -20.34 3.36 9.48
C ILE A 286 -20.28 4.88 9.47
N ALA A 287 -19.74 5.47 8.39
CA ALA A 287 -19.62 6.91 8.26
C ALA A 287 -20.98 7.63 8.31
N LYS A 288 -22.09 6.90 8.15
CA LYS A 288 -23.44 7.45 8.05
C LYS A 288 -24.46 6.87 9.06
N GLU A 289 -24.19 5.73 9.70
CA GLU A 289 -25.04 5.15 10.75
C GLU A 289 -24.57 5.60 12.14
N GLU A 290 -25.44 6.28 12.88
CA GLU A 290 -25.28 6.45 14.32
C GLU A 290 -25.52 5.10 15.01
N VAL A 291 -24.47 4.50 15.58
CA VAL A 291 -24.60 3.30 16.41
C VAL A 291 -25.51 3.62 17.60
N SER A 292 -26.56 2.80 17.80
CA SER A 292 -27.50 2.97 18.91
C SER A 292 -26.77 2.96 20.25
N GLY A 293 -27.21 3.83 21.17
CA GLY A 293 -26.56 4.02 22.47
C GLY A 293 -26.20 2.72 23.22
N PRO A 294 -27.06 1.68 23.23
CA PRO A 294 -26.75 0.42 23.93
C PRO A 294 -25.62 -0.40 23.29
N LEU A 295 -25.45 -0.35 21.97
CA LEU A 295 -24.42 -1.12 21.25
C LEU A 295 -23.10 -0.38 21.10
N ARG A 296 -23.08 0.92 21.40
CA ARG A 296 -21.91 1.78 21.28
C ARG A 296 -20.69 1.23 22.04
N PRO A 297 -20.78 0.74 23.28
CA PRO A 297 -19.61 0.21 24.00
C PRO A 297 -19.00 -1.03 23.32
N ILE A 298 -19.85 -1.93 22.79
CA ILE A 298 -19.40 -3.13 22.08
C ILE A 298 -18.75 -2.76 20.75
N TYR A 299 -19.37 -1.81 20.03
CA TYR A 299 -18.85 -1.29 18.78
C TYR A 299 -17.48 -0.62 18.98
N GLU A 300 -17.35 0.28 19.95
CA GLU A 300 -16.10 0.98 20.27
C GLU A 300 -14.99 -0.02 20.62
N ARG A 301 -15.31 -1.02 21.46
CA ARG A 301 -14.35 -2.08 21.80
C ARG A 301 -13.90 -2.89 20.60
N LEU A 302 -14.82 -3.22 19.69
CA LEU A 302 -14.47 -3.93 18.46
C LEU A 302 -13.65 -3.07 17.49
N VAL A 303 -13.88 -1.75 17.44
CA VAL A 303 -13.06 -0.81 16.66
C VAL A 303 -11.64 -0.76 17.23
N GLU A 304 -11.48 -0.69 18.56
CA GLU A 304 -10.17 -0.76 19.21
C GLU A 304 -9.43 -2.06 18.86
N LEU A 305 -10.10 -3.21 19.00
CA LEU A 305 -9.53 -4.51 18.66
C LEU A 305 -9.14 -4.58 17.17
N LYS A 306 -9.97 -4.05 16.27
CA LYS A 306 -9.66 -3.95 14.85
C LYS A 306 -8.38 -3.13 14.62
N ILE A 307 -8.27 -1.94 15.22
CA ILE A 307 -7.08 -1.08 15.08
C ILE A 307 -5.82 -1.82 15.57
N GLN A 308 -5.92 -2.54 16.70
CA GLN A 308 -4.81 -3.33 17.25
C GLN A 308 -4.42 -4.48 16.31
N LEU A 309 -5.38 -5.25 15.80
CA LEU A 309 -5.13 -6.35 14.86
C LEU A 309 -4.55 -5.86 13.54
N GLU A 310 -5.06 -4.74 13.01
CA GLU A 310 -4.51 -4.12 11.80
C GLU A 310 -3.11 -3.58 12.03
N LYS A 311 -2.81 -3.03 13.21
CA LYS A 311 -1.44 -2.65 13.58
C LYS A 311 -0.53 -3.87 13.61
N MET A 312 -0.94 -4.97 14.25
CA MET A 312 -0.15 -6.21 14.26
C MET A 312 0.04 -6.83 12.87
N LEU A 313 -0.90 -6.61 11.95
CA LEU A 313 -0.80 -7.08 10.57
C LEU A 313 0.15 -6.22 9.73
N ARG A 314 0.20 -4.91 10.00
CA ARG A 314 1.13 -3.96 9.38
C ARG A 314 2.58 -4.19 9.84
N ASN A 315 2.79 -4.54 11.10
CA ASN A 315 4.12 -4.84 11.65
C ASN A 315 4.61 -6.22 11.14
N LYS A 316 5.66 -6.25 10.29
CA LYS A 316 6.12 -7.49 9.61
C LYS A 316 6.74 -8.55 10.53
N ARG A 317 6.32 -9.81 10.27
CA ARG A 317 6.93 -11.16 10.42
C ARG A 317 7.61 -11.60 11.73
N TRP A 318 8.24 -10.74 12.53
CA TRP A 318 9.12 -11.18 13.62
C TRP A 318 8.75 -10.64 15.01
N THR A 319 7.59 -10.00 15.14
CA THR A 319 7.12 -9.44 16.42
C THR A 319 5.76 -9.99 16.85
N THR A 320 5.07 -10.71 15.96
CA THR A 320 3.73 -11.23 16.24
C THR A 320 3.81 -12.74 16.41
N THR A 321 3.93 -13.18 17.66
CA THR A 321 3.89 -14.59 18.02
C THR A 321 2.44 -15.02 18.18
N TYR A 322 2.17 -16.34 18.08
CA TYR A 322 0.85 -16.88 18.42
C TYR A 322 0.40 -16.47 19.83
N ALA A 323 1.34 -16.37 20.78
CA ALA A 323 1.08 -15.90 22.15
C ALA A 323 0.57 -14.45 22.22
N ASP A 324 1.03 -13.57 21.32
CA ASP A 324 0.61 -12.16 21.28
C ASP A 324 -0.82 -12.00 20.72
N LEU A 325 -1.29 -13.00 19.95
CA LEU A 325 -2.65 -13.04 19.39
C LEU A 325 -3.69 -13.56 20.39
N ASP A 326 -3.29 -14.36 21.38
CA ASP A 326 -4.22 -15.02 22.31
C ASP A 326 -5.07 -14.05 23.15
N PRO A 327 -4.53 -12.94 23.71
CA PRO A 327 -5.34 -11.95 24.42
C PRO A 327 -6.43 -11.31 23.53
N LEU A 328 -6.11 -11.06 22.25
CA LEU A 328 -7.07 -10.50 21.30
C LEU A 328 -8.14 -11.53 20.92
N ARG A 329 -7.77 -12.79 20.79
CA ARG A 329 -8.73 -13.90 20.57
C ARG A 329 -9.67 -14.09 21.73
N GLN A 330 -9.15 -14.01 22.96
CA GLN A 330 -9.95 -14.09 24.17
C GLN A 330 -10.94 -12.92 24.24
N ALA A 331 -10.49 -11.69 23.98
CA ALA A 331 -11.36 -10.52 23.96
C ALA A 331 -12.48 -10.60 22.90
N LEU A 332 -12.19 -11.18 21.72
CA LEU A 332 -13.22 -11.46 20.72
C LEU A 332 -14.20 -12.56 21.17
N GLY A 333 -13.71 -13.57 21.88
CA GLY A 333 -14.52 -14.63 22.49
C GLY A 333 -15.48 -14.09 23.53
N GLU A 334 -15.01 -13.21 24.43
CA GLU A 334 -15.84 -12.54 25.43
C GLU A 334 -16.99 -11.73 24.80
N ILE A 335 -16.73 -11.08 23.66
CA ILE A 335 -17.77 -10.36 22.90
C ILE A 335 -18.75 -11.33 22.22
N ASP A 336 -18.26 -12.49 21.77
CA ASP A 336 -19.09 -13.52 21.14
C ASP A 336 -20.00 -14.22 22.17
N GLU A 337 -19.55 -14.36 23.42
CA GLU A 337 -20.35 -14.87 24.56
C GLU A 337 -21.55 -13.98 24.90
N LEU A 338 -21.52 -12.70 24.52
CA LEU A 338 -22.67 -11.79 24.65
C LEU A 338 -23.80 -12.13 23.66
N ARG A 339 -23.56 -13.03 22.70
CA ARG A 339 -24.58 -13.47 21.75
C ARG A 339 -25.41 -14.60 22.33
N THR A 340 -26.72 -14.49 22.15
CA THR A 340 -27.65 -15.61 22.34
C THR A 340 -27.35 -16.76 21.38
N PRO A 341 -27.86 -17.98 21.66
CA PRO A 341 -27.72 -19.13 20.74
C PRO A 341 -28.23 -18.88 19.32
N ASP A 342 -29.18 -17.95 19.16
CA ASP A 342 -29.70 -17.49 17.87
C ASP A 342 -28.81 -16.45 17.17
N GLY A 343 -27.65 -16.16 17.76
CA GLY A 343 -26.62 -15.26 17.24
C GLY A 343 -26.88 -13.78 17.49
N LYS A 344 -27.84 -13.39 18.32
CA LYS A 344 -28.22 -11.97 18.57
C LYS A 344 -27.72 -11.48 19.93
N ILE A 345 -27.25 -10.23 20.03
CA ILE A 345 -26.93 -9.63 21.33
C ILE A 345 -28.21 -9.00 21.89
N THR A 346 -28.78 -9.63 22.92
CA THR A 346 -29.97 -9.14 23.62
C THR A 346 -29.58 -8.35 24.85
N MET A 347 -30.12 -7.15 25.03
CA MET A 347 -29.93 -6.38 26.26
C MET A 347 -31.09 -6.66 27.21
N ASP A 348 -30.79 -7.04 28.45
CA ASP A 348 -31.80 -7.18 29.50
C ASP A 348 -32.18 -5.80 30.02
N ASN A 349 -33.39 -5.34 29.71
CA ASN A 349 -33.91 -4.06 30.19
C ASN A 349 -34.49 -4.14 31.61
N GLY A 350 -34.21 -5.20 32.39
CA GLY A 350 -34.54 -5.29 33.82
C GLY A 350 -36.04 -5.26 34.14
N HIS A 351 -36.89 -5.34 33.12
CA HIS A 351 -38.34 -5.43 33.21
C HIS A 351 -38.69 -6.65 32.38
N GLY A 352 -39.30 -7.67 32.99
CA GLY A 352 -39.56 -9.00 32.42
C GLY A 352 -40.49 -9.08 31.19
N GLY A 353 -40.24 -8.23 30.20
CA GLY A 353 -40.75 -8.28 28.84
C GLY A 353 -39.62 -8.62 27.86
N GLN A 354 -40.00 -9.09 26.67
CA GLN A 354 -39.11 -9.61 25.62
C GLN A 354 -37.86 -8.75 25.43
N ALA A 355 -36.70 -9.40 25.47
CA ALA A 355 -35.42 -8.79 25.17
C ALA A 355 -35.48 -8.06 23.82
N GLU A 356 -35.42 -6.73 23.88
CA GLU A 356 -35.44 -5.89 22.69
C GLU A 356 -34.12 -6.09 21.93
N ILE A 357 -34.19 -6.22 20.61
CA ILE A 357 -33.00 -6.36 19.74
C ILE A 357 -32.58 -4.94 19.35
N PRO A 358 -31.46 -4.41 19.87
CA PRO A 358 -31.03 -3.05 19.55
C PRO A 358 -30.76 -2.87 18.05
N SER A 359 -31.03 -1.67 17.52
CA SER A 359 -30.63 -1.31 16.15
C SER A 359 -29.09 -1.21 16.05
N GLY A 360 -28.48 -1.72 14.97
CA GLY A 360 -27.02 -1.74 14.79
C GLY A 360 -26.33 -3.09 15.04
N GLN A 361 -27.08 -4.15 15.35
CA GLN A 361 -26.54 -5.52 15.55
C GLN A 361 -25.74 -6.01 14.35
N ALA A 362 -26.23 -5.78 13.13
CA ALA A 362 -25.54 -6.21 11.92
C ALA A 362 -24.12 -5.60 11.82
N VAL A 363 -23.95 -4.36 12.28
CA VAL A 363 -22.65 -3.67 12.29
C VAL A 363 -21.69 -4.35 13.27
N VAL A 364 -22.16 -4.61 14.49
CA VAL A 364 -21.38 -5.32 15.53
C VAL A 364 -21.02 -6.74 15.08
N HIS A 365 -21.96 -7.47 14.47
CA HIS A 365 -21.70 -8.83 13.99
C HIS A 365 -20.64 -8.88 12.90
N GLN A 366 -20.71 -7.95 11.95
CA GLN A 366 -19.75 -7.87 10.85
C GLN A 366 -18.37 -7.41 11.34
N LEU A 367 -18.31 -6.44 12.25
CA LEU A 367 -17.05 -5.98 12.82
C LEU A 367 -16.35 -7.10 13.61
N LEU A 368 -17.12 -7.90 14.37
CA LEU A 368 -16.58 -9.09 15.03
C LEU A 368 -16.05 -10.12 14.01
N ALA A 369 -16.82 -10.41 12.95
CA ALA A 369 -16.37 -11.31 11.88
C ALA A 369 -15.08 -10.80 11.21
N ARG A 370 -14.95 -9.49 11.02
CA ARG A 370 -13.74 -8.86 10.48
C ARG A 370 -12.54 -9.05 11.41
N CYS A 371 -12.71 -8.83 12.70
CA CYS A 371 -11.64 -9.07 13.67
C CYS A 371 -11.20 -10.54 13.67
N TYR A 372 -12.12 -11.50 13.59
CA TYR A 372 -11.78 -12.92 13.44
C TYR A 372 -11.05 -13.23 12.13
N HIS A 373 -11.42 -12.58 11.02
CA HIS A 373 -10.69 -12.72 9.76
C HIS A 373 -9.25 -12.22 9.89
N LEU A 374 -9.03 -11.04 10.49
CA LEU A 374 -7.70 -10.47 10.75
C LEU A 374 -6.85 -11.38 11.64
N VAL A 375 -7.44 -11.92 12.72
CA VAL A 375 -6.80 -12.96 13.54
C VAL A 375 -6.41 -14.17 12.70
N GLY A 376 -7.29 -14.64 11.81
CA GLY A 376 -7.00 -15.74 10.90
C GLY A 376 -5.85 -15.45 9.94
N MET A 377 -5.76 -14.23 9.40
CA MET A 377 -4.61 -13.80 8.58
C MET A 377 -3.31 -13.79 9.40
N LEU A 378 -3.34 -13.21 10.59
CA LEU A 378 -2.19 -13.15 11.49
C LEU A 378 -1.75 -14.55 11.94
N ALA A 379 -2.69 -15.45 12.22
CA ALA A 379 -2.42 -16.83 12.59
C ALA A 379 -1.81 -17.65 11.44
N ARG A 380 -2.17 -17.35 10.18
CA ARG A 380 -1.56 -17.98 9.00
C ARG A 380 -0.13 -17.49 8.73
N ASN A 381 0.15 -16.24 9.11
CA ASN A 381 1.44 -15.59 8.91
C ASN A 381 2.40 -15.73 10.11
N SER A 382 1.90 -16.15 11.27
CA SER A 382 2.70 -16.43 12.47
C SER A 382 3.06 -17.91 12.54
N GLU A 383 4.34 -18.21 12.71
CA GLU A 383 4.76 -19.56 13.07
C GLU A 383 4.66 -19.73 14.59
N ALA A 384 4.06 -20.82 15.05
CA ALA A 384 4.07 -21.17 16.46
C ALA A 384 5.50 -21.55 16.87
N ILE A 385 6.11 -20.78 17.76
CA ILE A 385 7.42 -21.08 18.34
C ILE A 385 7.20 -22.03 19.51
N ALA A 386 8.06 -23.04 19.68
CA ALA A 386 7.98 -23.91 20.85
C ALA A 386 8.25 -23.10 22.13
N PRO A 387 7.54 -23.33 23.25
CA PRO A 387 7.72 -22.57 24.50
C PRO A 387 9.18 -22.56 25.00
N ASP A 388 9.89 -23.68 24.80
CA ASP A 388 11.30 -23.80 25.18
C ASP A 388 12.24 -22.95 24.30
N LEU A 389 11.80 -22.53 23.12
CA LEU A 389 12.55 -21.69 22.18
C LEU A 389 12.16 -20.21 22.23
N GLU A 390 11.07 -19.85 22.92
CA GLU A 390 10.63 -18.46 23.08
C GLU A 390 11.73 -17.60 23.70
N GLY A 391 12.48 -18.12 24.68
CA GLY A 391 13.59 -17.39 25.28
C GLY A 391 14.73 -17.07 24.30
N LEU A 392 15.01 -17.93 23.33
CA LEU A 392 15.99 -17.65 22.27
C LEU A 392 15.44 -16.66 21.26
N TYR A 393 14.16 -16.77 20.93
CA TYR A 393 13.48 -15.84 20.04
C TYR A 393 13.46 -14.41 20.61
N THR A 394 13.05 -14.23 21.88
CA THR A 394 13.06 -12.92 22.54
C THR A 394 14.46 -12.32 22.54
N LYS A 395 15.49 -13.11 22.90
CA LYS A 395 16.88 -12.65 22.84
C LYS A 395 17.29 -12.18 21.44
N LEU A 396 16.91 -12.88 20.38
CA LEU A 396 17.22 -12.47 19.01
C LEU A 396 16.45 -11.21 18.58
N VAL A 397 15.19 -11.05 19.00
CA VAL A 397 14.40 -9.84 18.74
C VAL A 397 15.02 -8.62 19.44
N ASP A 398 15.43 -8.78 20.70
CA ASP A 398 16.10 -7.73 21.46
C ASP A 398 17.45 -7.37 20.81
N THR A 399 18.25 -8.39 20.48
CA THR A 399 19.55 -8.20 19.80
C THR A 399 19.39 -7.50 18.44
N ARG A 400 18.36 -7.86 17.67
CA ARG A 400 18.02 -7.18 16.41
C ARG A 400 17.69 -5.70 16.63
N THR A 401 16.92 -5.39 17.67
CA THR A 401 16.53 -4.01 18.02
C THR A 401 17.75 -3.18 18.38
N ASP A 402 18.65 -3.73 19.18
CA ASP A 402 19.92 -3.09 19.55
C ASP A 402 20.84 -2.90 18.34
N LEU A 403 20.95 -3.91 17.46
CA LEU A 403 21.73 -3.83 16.22
C LEU A 403 21.19 -2.77 15.26
N LEU A 404 19.86 -2.65 15.11
CA LEU A 404 19.24 -1.59 14.31
C LEU A 404 19.52 -0.20 14.89
N ALA A 405 19.48 -0.05 16.22
CA ALA A 405 19.83 1.21 16.88
C ALA A 405 21.30 1.59 16.65
N LEU A 406 22.22 0.61 16.67
CA LEU A 406 23.63 0.84 16.32
C LEU A 406 23.79 1.15 14.83
N ALA A 407 23.14 0.42 13.93
CA ALA A 407 23.19 0.67 12.49
C ALA A 407 22.69 2.08 12.15
N LYS A 408 21.64 2.58 12.82
CA LYS A 408 21.18 3.97 12.68
C LYS A 408 22.27 4.98 13.07
N LYS A 409 22.99 4.76 14.16
CA LYS A 409 24.12 5.60 14.59
C LYS A 409 25.26 5.59 13.57
N VAL A 410 25.62 4.41 13.06
CA VAL A 410 26.64 4.27 11.99
C VAL A 410 26.23 5.04 10.73
N ARG A 411 24.97 4.90 10.28
CA ARG A 411 24.43 5.63 9.11
C ARG A 411 24.41 7.15 9.33
N ALA A 412 24.18 7.60 10.57
CA ALA A 412 24.27 9.01 10.99
C ALA A 412 25.73 9.50 11.19
N LYS A 413 26.74 8.64 10.95
CA LYS A 413 28.18 8.91 11.16
C LYS A 413 28.56 9.22 12.61
N GLU A 414 27.78 8.71 13.57
CA GLU A 414 28.12 8.76 14.98
C GLU A 414 29.09 7.63 15.35
N GLN A 415 29.96 7.86 16.33
CA GLN A 415 30.84 6.80 16.84
C GLN A 415 30.01 5.74 17.54
N VAL A 416 30.17 4.49 17.09
CA VAL A 416 29.64 3.31 17.76
C VAL A 416 30.70 2.75 18.70
N SER A 417 30.28 2.33 19.89
CA SER A 417 31.18 1.70 20.84
C SER A 417 31.52 0.28 20.39
N ASP A 418 32.80 0.02 20.15
CA ASP A 418 33.32 -1.32 19.83
C ASP A 418 32.96 -2.35 20.92
N GLU A 419 32.85 -1.92 22.17
CA GLU A 419 32.43 -2.76 23.30
C GLU A 419 30.96 -3.22 23.13
N ALA A 420 30.08 -2.35 22.64
CA ALA A 420 28.68 -2.69 22.40
C ALA A 420 28.52 -3.69 21.24
N VAL A 421 29.31 -3.52 20.18
CA VAL A 421 29.35 -4.46 19.05
C VAL A 421 29.89 -5.82 19.47
N ALA A 422 30.94 -5.85 20.30
CA ALA A 422 31.50 -7.09 20.84
C ALA A 422 30.53 -7.83 21.76
N LEU A 423 29.76 -7.10 22.57
CA LEU A 423 28.72 -7.68 23.42
C LEU A 423 27.63 -8.35 22.58
N LEU A 424 27.10 -7.66 21.55
CA LEU A 424 26.06 -8.20 20.67
C LEU A 424 26.58 -9.40 19.85
N GLN A 425 27.84 -9.37 19.40
CA GLN A 425 28.46 -10.54 18.76
C GLN A 425 28.51 -11.74 19.72
N THR A 426 28.85 -11.51 20.98
CA THR A 426 28.89 -12.58 21.99
C THR A 426 27.50 -13.15 22.21
N THR A 427 26.47 -12.31 22.30
CA THR A 427 25.07 -12.75 22.41
C THR A 427 24.63 -13.58 21.21
N LEU A 428 25.00 -13.19 19.97
CA LEU A 428 24.69 -13.99 18.78
C LEU A 428 25.43 -15.34 18.77
N ALA A 429 26.69 -15.36 19.19
CA ALA A 429 27.45 -16.60 19.32
C ALA A 429 26.87 -17.53 20.41
N GLU A 430 26.37 -16.98 21.51
CA GLU A 430 25.64 -17.73 22.53
C GLU A 430 24.37 -18.36 21.95
N VAL A 431 23.59 -17.61 21.16
CA VAL A 431 22.38 -18.15 20.50
C VAL A 431 22.76 -19.21 19.46
N GLU A 432 23.81 -19.00 18.66
CA GLU A 432 24.34 -19.99 17.70
C GLU A 432 24.78 -21.29 18.40
N SER A 433 25.32 -21.21 19.62
CA SER A 433 25.75 -22.41 20.35
C SER A 433 24.61 -23.39 20.68
N HIS A 434 23.35 -22.93 20.64
CA HIS A 434 22.16 -23.76 20.81
C HIS A 434 21.73 -24.45 19.51
N ARG A 435 22.42 -24.19 18.40
CA ARG A 435 22.19 -24.80 17.09
C ARG A 435 23.06 -26.03 16.91
N LYS A 436 22.44 -27.16 16.59
CA LYS A 436 23.15 -28.42 16.29
C LYS A 436 23.78 -28.38 14.90
N GLN A 437 24.63 -29.37 14.61
CA GLN A 437 25.29 -29.53 13.30
C GLN A 437 24.32 -29.68 12.11
N ASP A 438 23.08 -30.08 12.37
CA ASP A 438 22.01 -30.17 11.35
C ASP A 438 21.34 -28.81 11.06
N GLY A 439 21.78 -27.74 11.73
CA GLY A 439 21.23 -26.39 11.57
C GLY A 439 19.97 -26.11 12.39
N THR A 440 19.59 -26.99 13.32
CA THR A 440 18.37 -26.83 14.15
C THR A 440 18.68 -26.44 15.60
N PHE A 441 17.90 -25.50 16.13
CA PHE A 441 17.94 -25.02 17.51
C PHE A 441 17.33 -26.04 18.46
N HIS A 442 18.09 -26.40 19.49
CA HIS A 442 17.65 -27.26 20.58
C HIS A 442 17.98 -26.62 21.93
N THR A 443 17.14 -26.88 22.93
CA THR A 443 17.45 -26.55 24.32
C THR A 443 17.64 -27.81 25.15
N GLN A 444 18.31 -27.68 26.29
CA GLN A 444 18.65 -28.80 27.18
C GLN A 444 17.42 -29.63 27.60
N LYS A 445 16.24 -29.02 27.70
CA LYS A 445 14.97 -29.70 28.04
C LYS A 445 14.38 -30.52 26.88
N LEU A 446 14.75 -30.19 25.65
CA LEU A 446 14.16 -30.73 24.42
C LEU A 446 14.99 -31.91 23.86
N ASP A 447 16.30 -31.91 24.16
CA ASP A 447 17.22 -33.01 23.87
C ASP A 447 16.88 -34.31 24.63
N GLU A 448 16.21 -34.21 25.78
CA GLU A 448 15.91 -35.37 26.63
C GLU A 448 14.61 -36.11 26.26
N ARG A 449 13.70 -35.53 25.44
CA ARG A 449 12.30 -36.01 25.40
C ARG A 449 11.67 -36.45 24.08
N SER A 450 12.16 -36.10 22.88
CA SER A 450 11.34 -36.45 21.70
C SER A 450 12.00 -36.67 20.34
N GLY A 451 13.25 -36.28 20.11
CA GLY A 451 13.87 -36.42 18.77
C GLY A 451 13.07 -35.75 17.63
N ARG A 452 12.15 -34.84 17.97
CA ARG A 452 11.25 -34.15 17.03
C ARG A 452 11.74 -32.72 16.88
N VAL A 453 11.87 -32.26 15.64
CA VAL A 453 12.26 -30.87 15.35
C VAL A 453 11.23 -29.92 15.99
N PRO A 454 11.65 -29.02 16.90
CA PRO A 454 10.72 -28.06 17.51
C PRO A 454 10.16 -27.10 16.46
N ARG A 455 8.99 -26.51 16.73
CA ARG A 455 8.39 -25.50 15.83
C ARG A 455 9.08 -24.13 16.01
N GLY A 456 9.12 -23.31 14.95
CA GLY A 456 9.79 -21.99 14.95
C GLY A 456 11.25 -21.98 14.49
N GLN A 457 11.75 -23.08 13.92
CA GLN A 457 13.15 -23.18 13.44
C GLN A 457 13.46 -22.25 12.27
N ALA A 458 12.53 -22.15 11.32
CA ALA A 458 12.66 -21.26 10.17
C ALA A 458 12.73 -19.79 10.63
N VAL A 459 11.88 -19.42 11.59
CA VAL A 459 11.89 -18.09 12.22
C VAL A 459 13.22 -17.79 12.89
N LEU A 460 13.68 -18.65 13.80
CA LEU A 460 14.95 -18.42 14.51
C LEU A 460 16.14 -18.35 13.54
N THR A 461 16.17 -19.21 12.53
CA THR A 461 17.25 -19.23 11.54
C THR A 461 17.28 -17.95 10.71
N ALA A 462 16.11 -17.49 10.26
CA ALA A 462 16.00 -16.26 9.49
C ALA A 462 16.37 -15.03 10.33
N LEU A 463 15.87 -14.95 11.58
CA LEU A 463 16.14 -13.85 12.50
C LEU A 463 17.63 -13.78 12.88
N LEU A 464 18.25 -14.93 13.15
CA LEU A 464 19.69 -15.03 13.39
C LEU A 464 20.51 -14.57 12.18
N THR A 465 20.11 -14.96 10.97
CA THR A 465 20.78 -14.53 9.72
C THR A 465 20.69 -13.02 9.56
N GLU A 466 19.50 -12.44 9.76
CA GLU A 466 19.27 -10.99 9.72
C GLU A 466 20.15 -10.25 10.76
N CYS A 467 20.28 -10.78 11.97
CA CYS A 467 21.16 -10.21 12.99
C CYS A 467 22.65 -10.24 12.58
N TYR A 468 23.13 -11.32 11.95
CA TYR A 468 24.51 -11.36 11.45
C TYR A 468 24.72 -10.38 10.28
N ASP A 469 23.75 -10.25 9.37
CA ASP A 469 23.83 -9.27 8.27
C ASP A 469 23.91 -7.83 8.82
N LEU A 470 23.10 -7.52 9.84
CA LEU A 470 23.14 -6.22 10.54
C LEU A 470 24.46 -6.00 11.29
N LEU A 471 25.01 -7.04 11.93
CA LEU A 471 26.29 -6.96 12.61
C LEU A 471 27.44 -6.66 11.64
N GLU A 472 27.44 -7.28 10.45
CA GLU A 472 28.40 -6.99 9.39
C GLU A 472 28.23 -5.57 8.84
N GLU A 473 26.99 -5.07 8.71
CA GLU A 473 26.74 -3.68 8.33
C GLU A 473 27.33 -2.68 9.35
N VAL A 474 27.10 -2.91 10.64
CA VAL A 474 27.64 -2.06 11.72
C VAL A 474 29.17 -2.08 11.75
N ARG A 475 29.79 -3.21 11.37
CA ARG A 475 31.26 -3.37 11.31
C ARG A 475 31.89 -2.79 10.06
N GLY A 476 31.22 -2.89 8.92
CA GLY A 476 31.75 -2.42 7.63
C GLY A 476 31.84 -0.90 7.51
N ALA A 477 31.21 -0.17 8.44
CA ALA A 477 31.16 1.30 8.45
C ALA A 477 31.68 1.94 9.75
N ALA A 478 32.19 1.15 10.71
CA ALA A 478 33.07 1.59 11.79
C ALA A 478 34.53 1.53 11.31
#